data_AF-A0AB37E8W7-F1
#
_entry.id   AF-A0AB37E8W7-F1
#
_cell.length_a   1.000
_cell.length_b   1.000
_cell.length_c   1.000
_cell.angle_alpha   90.00
_cell.angle_beta   90.00
_cell.angle_gamma   90.00
#
_symmetry.space_group_name_H-M   'P 1'
#
loop_
_entity.id
_entity.type
_entity.pdbx_description
1 polymer ?
#
loop_
_entity_poly.entity_id
_entity_poly.type
_entity_poly.pdbx_seq_one_letter_code
_entity_poly.pdbx_strand_id
1 'polypeptide(L)'
;MKSPEPKLTSLAHGGGCGCKIAPDVLQSILAETPQAAPFAALIVGAETSDDAAVWRLNDGQALVATTDFFMPMIDDPFDFGRIAATNALSDVYAMGATPIFSLALVGMPIGRLSVEVIGKVLEGGAAVCAAAGVPIAGGHSIDSLEPIYGLVALGLVHPDRVLTNRGARPGDVLILTKALGVGVLSAAFKQGRLGASGYDALIASTTQLNTPGPQLSALSEVHAVTDVTGFGLLGHALEMARGCGATVEIDADAPDWLPGSIDLAQAGVRTGASVRNWSAYGGDVSLASGISPAPSSRITQSIVAQLEAGVRPWAQPWKSATSVSRPLRHDGTPYNGINVVLLWGEAASRGFTRSTWMTFRQALALGAHVRKGERGSTVVYANQIVREETDETGEGVEQRIPFLKAYTVFNVDQIEGLPDRYGEPDVQDVNPDERIARIDAFFRNCGADIRHGGGSAYYAPGPDHVQMPPFECFEDADAYYGTLGHEMTHWTRHPTRLDRDFGRQRFGDPGYAREELVAEFGAAFLCADLGLALEPREDHAAYIGHWLQVLKNDKRFVVSAASHAQRAVAWLHGLQG
;
A
#
# COMPACT_ATOMS: atom_id res chain seq x y z
N MET A 1 -42.13 9.34 5.15
CA MET A 1 -40.72 9.67 5.44
C MET A 1 -39.92 9.34 4.20
N LYS A 2 -39.22 10.31 3.59
CA LYS A 2 -38.26 10.01 2.52
C LYS A 2 -37.16 9.14 3.14
N SER A 3 -36.79 8.03 2.50
CA SER A 3 -35.61 7.25 2.90
C SER A 3 -34.38 8.15 2.94
N PRO A 4 -33.44 7.96 3.87
CA PRO A 4 -32.23 8.78 3.92
C PRO A 4 -31.44 8.64 2.61
N GLU A 5 -31.01 9.78 2.06
CA GLU A 5 -30.22 9.84 0.84
C GLU A 5 -28.87 9.10 1.04
N PRO A 6 -28.39 8.34 0.04
CA PRO A 6 -27.08 7.71 0.13
C PRO A 6 -25.97 8.76 0.07
N LYS A 7 -24.88 8.50 0.80
CA LYS A 7 -23.64 9.29 0.72
C LYS A 7 -23.07 9.24 -0.70
N LEU A 8 -22.64 10.37 -1.26
CA LEU A 8 -22.08 10.39 -2.61
C LEU A 8 -20.86 9.48 -2.74
N THR A 9 -19.98 9.43 -1.74
CA THR A 9 -18.80 8.57 -1.78
C THR A 9 -19.12 7.08 -1.71
N SER A 10 -20.29 6.67 -1.20
CA SER A 10 -20.70 5.26 -1.15
C SER A 10 -21.22 4.73 -2.48
N LEU A 11 -21.53 5.64 -3.42
CA LEU A 11 -21.96 5.31 -4.78
C LEU A 11 -20.79 5.25 -5.79
N ALA A 12 -19.55 5.51 -5.36
CA ALA A 12 -18.39 5.62 -6.24
C ALA A 12 -17.33 4.55 -5.91
N HIS A 13 -16.96 3.72 -6.88
CA HIS A 13 -15.89 2.73 -6.70
C HIS A 13 -14.48 3.35 -6.56
N GLY A 14 -14.27 4.57 -7.07
CA GLY A 14 -13.06 5.37 -6.91
C GLY A 14 -13.41 6.86 -6.94
N GLY A 15 -12.80 7.71 -6.10
CA GLY A 15 -13.15 9.14 -6.02
C GLY A 15 -12.05 10.06 -6.58
N GLY A 16 -12.45 11.19 -7.15
CA GLY A 16 -11.55 12.21 -7.69
C GLY A 16 -10.73 11.70 -8.87
N CYS A 17 -9.57 12.31 -9.13
CA CYS A 17 -8.63 11.81 -10.14
C CYS A 17 -8.15 10.35 -9.90
N GLY A 18 -8.43 9.77 -8.74
CA GLY A 18 -8.14 8.36 -8.45
C GLY A 18 -9.02 7.36 -9.22
N CYS A 19 -10.03 7.81 -9.97
CA CYS A 19 -10.81 6.98 -10.89
C CYS A 19 -10.25 6.92 -12.31
N LYS A 20 -9.19 7.67 -12.64
CA LYS A 20 -8.55 7.61 -13.96
C LYS A 20 -8.04 6.19 -14.25
N ILE A 21 -8.13 5.76 -15.50
CA ILE A 21 -7.50 4.53 -16.00
C ILE A 21 -5.99 4.63 -15.73
N ALA A 22 -5.38 3.51 -15.33
CA ALA A 22 -3.95 3.50 -15.03
C ALA A 22 -3.13 3.92 -16.28
N PRO A 23 -2.03 4.69 -16.13
CA PRO A 23 -1.30 5.26 -17.27
C PRO A 23 -0.83 4.22 -18.29
N ASP A 24 -0.35 3.07 -17.81
CA ASP A 24 0.11 1.94 -18.61
C ASP A 24 -1.01 1.33 -19.46
N VAL A 25 -2.19 1.15 -18.85
CA VAL A 25 -3.39 0.64 -19.55
C VAL A 25 -3.85 1.65 -20.60
N LEU A 26 -3.95 2.94 -20.25
CA LEU A 26 -4.35 3.97 -21.20
C LEU A 26 -3.37 4.06 -22.38
N GLN A 27 -2.06 4.04 -22.12
CA GLN A 27 -1.03 4.06 -23.15
C GLN A 27 -1.15 2.86 -24.10
N SER A 28 -1.44 1.66 -23.57
CA SER A 28 -1.67 0.46 -24.39
C SER A 28 -2.89 0.59 -25.30
N ILE A 29 -4.00 1.16 -24.80
CA ILE A 29 -5.23 1.38 -25.57
C ILE A 29 -4.99 2.42 -26.68
N LEU A 30 -4.30 3.52 -26.36
CA LEU A 30 -4.01 4.58 -27.32
C LEU A 30 -3.01 4.14 -28.39
N ALA A 31 -2.05 3.26 -28.06
CA ALA A 31 -1.07 2.74 -29.02
C ALA A 31 -1.71 1.94 -30.16
N GLU A 32 -2.87 1.32 -29.93
CA GLU A 32 -3.62 0.56 -30.94
C GLU A 32 -4.62 1.41 -31.72
N THR A 33 -4.82 2.68 -31.33
CA THR A 33 -5.76 3.59 -31.99
C THR A 33 -5.10 4.25 -33.20
N PRO A 34 -5.72 4.26 -34.39
CA PRO A 34 -5.16 4.91 -35.57
C PRO A 34 -4.88 6.39 -35.29
N GLN A 35 -3.61 6.81 -35.41
CA GLN A 35 -3.26 8.22 -35.34
C GLN A 35 -3.87 8.95 -36.54
N ALA A 36 -4.62 10.01 -36.26
CA ALA A 36 -5.14 10.88 -37.30
C ALA A 36 -3.99 11.55 -38.08
N ALA A 37 -4.23 11.90 -39.35
CA ALA A 37 -3.27 12.67 -40.13
C ALA A 37 -2.92 13.98 -39.42
N PRO A 38 -1.69 14.50 -39.55
CA PRO A 38 -1.27 15.73 -38.90
C PRO A 38 -2.14 16.90 -39.38
N PHE A 39 -2.78 17.59 -38.44
CA PHE A 39 -3.57 18.79 -38.71
C PHE A 39 -2.70 20.03 -38.48
N ALA A 40 -2.45 20.82 -39.53
CA ALA A 40 -1.54 21.97 -39.46
C ALA A 40 -1.93 23.04 -38.42
N ALA A 41 -3.21 23.10 -38.04
CA ALA A 41 -3.71 24.03 -37.03
C ALA A 41 -3.63 23.47 -35.58
N LEU A 42 -3.38 22.17 -35.41
CA LEU A 42 -3.20 21.56 -34.09
C LEU A 42 -1.78 21.84 -33.60
N ILE A 43 -1.64 22.70 -32.59
CA ILE A 43 -0.35 23.09 -32.00
C ILE A 43 0.09 22.04 -30.97
N VAL A 44 -0.85 21.58 -30.15
CA VAL A 44 -0.65 20.55 -29.12
C VAL A 44 -1.78 19.53 -29.27
N GLY A 45 -1.41 18.28 -29.52
CA GLY A 45 -2.32 17.17 -29.75
C GLY A 45 -2.13 16.02 -28.76
N ALA A 46 -2.75 14.87 -29.05
CA ALA A 46 -2.70 13.69 -28.17
C ALA A 46 -1.33 12.96 -28.23
N GLU A 47 -0.51 13.27 -29.22
CA GLU A 47 0.86 12.79 -29.38
C GLU A 47 1.82 13.34 -28.30
N THR A 48 1.44 14.45 -27.67
CA THR A 48 2.18 15.10 -26.59
C THR A 48 1.39 14.95 -25.29
N SER A 49 2.04 14.48 -24.22
CA SER A 49 1.44 14.32 -22.88
C SER A 49 1.22 15.66 -22.15
N ASP A 50 0.73 16.68 -22.86
CA ASP A 50 0.38 17.99 -22.30
C ASP A 50 -1.06 18.00 -21.77
N ASP A 51 -1.38 19.00 -20.95
CA ASP A 51 -2.61 19.01 -20.14
C ASP A 51 -3.90 19.26 -20.97
N ALA A 52 -3.78 19.88 -22.16
CA ALA A 52 -4.93 20.17 -23.02
C ALA A 52 -4.56 20.24 -24.51
N ALA A 53 -5.57 20.06 -25.36
CA ALA A 53 -5.41 20.24 -26.80
C ALA A 53 -5.39 21.74 -27.15
N VAL A 54 -4.51 22.13 -28.07
CA VAL A 54 -4.36 23.53 -28.51
C VAL A 54 -4.54 23.65 -30.02
N TRP A 55 -5.54 24.42 -30.45
CA TRP A 55 -5.89 24.63 -31.84
C TRP A 55 -5.72 26.10 -32.25
N ARG A 56 -4.87 26.38 -33.24
CA ARG A 56 -4.69 27.72 -33.80
C ARG A 56 -5.96 28.16 -34.53
N LEU A 57 -6.58 29.24 -34.07
CA LEU A 57 -7.73 29.85 -34.74
C LEU A 57 -7.29 30.86 -35.80
N ASN A 58 -6.28 31.66 -35.46
CA ASN A 58 -5.66 32.68 -36.31
C ASN A 58 -4.28 33.06 -35.75
N ASP A 59 -3.64 34.09 -36.30
CA ASP A 59 -2.30 34.51 -35.90
C ASP A 59 -2.22 35.02 -34.45
N GLY A 60 -3.30 35.59 -33.93
CA GLY A 60 -3.35 36.17 -32.58
C GLY A 60 -4.02 35.30 -31.52
N GLN A 61 -4.67 34.19 -31.91
CA GLN A 61 -5.46 33.36 -30.99
C GLN A 61 -5.33 31.86 -31.27
N ALA A 62 -5.14 31.11 -30.20
CA ALA A 62 -5.31 29.67 -30.14
C ALA A 62 -6.37 29.32 -29.09
N LEU A 63 -7.19 28.32 -29.42
CA LEU A 63 -8.15 27.69 -28.53
C LEU A 63 -7.47 26.59 -27.72
N VAL A 64 -7.57 26.67 -26.40
CA VAL A 64 -7.24 25.56 -25.50
C VAL A 64 -8.53 24.85 -25.14
N ALA A 65 -8.56 23.53 -25.30
CA ALA A 65 -9.72 22.70 -25.00
C ALA A 65 -9.30 21.47 -24.18
N THR A 66 -9.95 21.31 -23.04
CA THR A 66 -9.79 20.15 -22.16
C THR A 66 -11.14 19.62 -21.72
N THR A 67 -11.15 18.38 -21.24
CA THR A 67 -12.27 17.78 -20.55
C THR A 67 -11.76 16.98 -19.37
N ASP A 68 -12.33 17.22 -18.19
CA ASP A 68 -12.02 16.40 -17.02
C ASP A 68 -13.29 16.20 -16.19
N PHE A 69 -13.54 14.95 -15.81
CA PHE A 69 -14.70 14.54 -15.03
C PHE A 69 -14.33 13.34 -14.16
N PHE A 70 -14.96 13.24 -12.99
CA PHE A 70 -14.70 12.15 -12.07
C PHE A 70 -15.88 11.90 -11.13
N MET A 71 -15.76 10.82 -10.37
CA MET A 71 -16.71 10.45 -9.32
C MET A 71 -16.40 11.16 -7.99
N PRO A 72 -17.41 11.32 -7.10
CA PRO A 72 -17.26 11.98 -5.82
C PRO A 72 -16.12 11.48 -4.93
N MET A 73 -15.36 12.44 -4.42
CA MET A 73 -14.32 12.23 -3.41
C MET A 73 -14.73 12.66 -2.00
N ILE A 74 -15.84 13.39 -1.88
CA ILE A 74 -16.46 13.87 -0.65
C ILE A 74 -17.98 13.71 -0.74
N ASP A 75 -18.68 13.84 0.38
CA ASP A 75 -20.12 13.56 0.47
C ASP A 75 -21.01 14.80 0.19
N ASP A 76 -20.49 16.01 0.42
CA ASP A 76 -21.27 17.22 0.16
C ASP A 76 -21.39 17.48 -1.35
N PRO A 77 -22.63 17.54 -1.91
CA PRO A 77 -22.81 17.68 -3.35
C PRO A 77 -22.30 19.02 -3.89
N PHE A 78 -22.47 20.10 -3.14
CA PHE A 78 -22.05 21.43 -3.58
C PHE A 78 -20.52 21.52 -3.66
N ASP A 79 -19.82 21.06 -2.63
CA ASP A 79 -18.36 20.99 -2.66
C ASP A 79 -17.85 20.03 -3.75
N PHE A 80 -18.53 18.91 -4.02
CA PHE A 80 -18.12 18.01 -5.10
C PHE A 80 -18.18 18.72 -6.45
N GLY A 81 -19.27 19.47 -6.69
CA GLY A 81 -19.42 20.31 -7.86
C GLY A 81 -18.30 21.33 -8.01
N ARG A 82 -17.95 22.02 -6.91
CA ARG A 82 -16.86 23.01 -6.89
C ARG A 82 -15.51 22.38 -7.22
N ILE A 83 -15.20 21.23 -6.63
CA ILE A 83 -13.93 20.53 -6.85
C ILE A 83 -13.81 20.08 -8.31
N ALA A 84 -14.87 19.50 -8.87
CA ALA A 84 -14.91 19.05 -10.27
C ALA A 84 -14.72 20.20 -11.25
N ALA A 85 -15.42 21.32 -11.05
CA ALA A 85 -15.27 22.49 -11.90
C ALA A 85 -13.88 23.14 -11.79
N THR A 86 -13.34 23.23 -10.57
CA THR A 86 -11.99 23.79 -10.34
C THR A 86 -10.93 22.95 -11.04
N ASN A 87 -11.03 21.62 -10.94
CA ASN A 87 -10.10 20.69 -11.60
C ASN A 87 -10.21 20.80 -13.12
N ALA A 88 -11.42 20.80 -13.70
CA ALA A 88 -11.58 20.89 -15.15
C ALA A 88 -11.07 22.21 -15.76
N LEU A 89 -11.11 23.31 -15.00
CA LEU A 89 -10.51 24.59 -15.42
C LEU A 89 -8.98 24.61 -15.28
N SER A 90 -8.40 23.69 -14.52
CA SER A 90 -6.98 23.68 -14.16
C SER A 90 -6.07 23.57 -15.39
N ASP A 91 -6.37 22.65 -16.31
CA ASP A 91 -5.54 22.43 -17.51
C ASP A 91 -5.52 23.66 -18.42
N VAL A 92 -6.64 24.40 -18.50
CA VAL A 92 -6.69 25.66 -19.28
C VAL A 92 -5.70 26.67 -18.72
N TYR A 93 -5.64 26.79 -17.39
CA TYR A 93 -4.66 27.65 -16.74
C TYR A 93 -3.22 27.12 -16.89
N ALA A 94 -3.01 25.80 -16.86
CA ALA A 94 -1.70 25.17 -17.04
C ALA A 94 -1.10 25.47 -18.43
N MET A 95 -1.94 25.53 -19.46
CA MET A 95 -1.54 25.95 -20.82
C MET A 95 -1.33 27.47 -20.96
N GLY A 96 -1.48 28.24 -19.89
CA GLY A 96 -1.33 29.69 -19.90
C GLY A 96 -2.50 30.45 -20.53
N ALA A 97 -3.65 29.80 -20.69
CA ALA A 97 -4.82 30.35 -21.35
C ALA A 97 -5.84 30.92 -20.37
N THR A 98 -6.59 31.93 -20.83
CA THR A 98 -7.71 32.49 -20.08
C THR A 98 -8.98 31.72 -20.41
N PRO A 99 -9.65 31.09 -19.43
CA PRO A 99 -10.93 30.43 -19.65
C PRO A 99 -12.00 31.39 -20.19
N ILE A 100 -12.85 30.90 -21.09
CA ILE A 100 -13.90 31.70 -21.75
C ILE A 100 -15.32 31.19 -21.49
N PHE A 101 -15.55 29.88 -21.56
CA PHE A 101 -16.81 29.21 -21.20
C PHE A 101 -16.56 27.71 -21.00
N SER A 102 -17.52 27.04 -20.37
CA SER A 102 -17.48 25.60 -20.13
C SER A 102 -18.80 24.92 -20.51
N LEU A 103 -18.76 23.60 -20.72
CA LEU A 103 -19.95 22.75 -20.90
C LEU A 103 -19.97 21.68 -19.80
N ALA A 104 -21.12 21.47 -19.16
CA ALA A 104 -21.24 20.47 -18.10
C ALA A 104 -21.35 19.05 -18.65
N LEU A 105 -20.64 18.11 -18.00
CA LEU A 105 -20.78 16.67 -18.21
C LEU A 105 -21.39 16.06 -16.94
N VAL A 106 -22.56 15.43 -17.08
CA VAL A 106 -23.34 14.97 -15.93
C VAL A 106 -23.78 13.52 -16.13
N GLY A 107 -23.29 12.60 -15.31
CA GLY A 107 -23.83 11.24 -15.20
C GLY A 107 -24.38 11.05 -13.80
N MET A 108 -25.67 10.81 -13.61
CA MET A 108 -26.26 10.71 -12.26
C MET A 108 -27.26 9.56 -12.17
N PRO A 109 -27.29 8.79 -11.07
CA PRO A 109 -28.29 7.75 -10.86
C PRO A 109 -29.64 8.35 -10.44
N ILE A 110 -30.51 8.63 -11.40
CA ILE A 110 -31.80 9.33 -11.16
C ILE A 110 -32.74 8.56 -10.22
N GLY A 111 -32.56 7.23 -10.12
CA GLY A 111 -33.31 6.38 -9.19
C GLY A 111 -32.71 6.28 -7.77
N ARG A 112 -31.51 6.84 -7.53
CA ARG A 112 -30.81 6.76 -6.23
C ARG A 112 -30.46 8.10 -5.61
N LEU A 113 -30.34 9.16 -6.41
CA LEU A 113 -30.13 10.52 -5.95
C LEU A 113 -31.32 11.38 -6.33
N SER A 114 -31.79 12.18 -5.39
CA SER A 114 -32.82 13.17 -5.68
C SER A 114 -32.31 14.29 -6.59
N VAL A 115 -33.26 14.90 -7.31
CA VAL A 115 -33.00 16.03 -8.20
C VAL A 115 -32.40 17.21 -7.43
N GLU A 116 -32.77 17.38 -6.16
CA GLU A 116 -32.21 18.40 -5.28
C GLU A 116 -30.72 18.18 -4.99
N VAL A 117 -30.29 16.94 -4.75
CA VAL A 117 -28.86 16.60 -4.56
C VAL A 117 -28.08 16.84 -5.86
N ILE A 118 -28.61 16.39 -6.99
CA ILE A 118 -28.00 16.62 -8.31
C ILE A 118 -27.89 18.12 -8.59
N GLY A 119 -28.94 18.88 -8.30
CA GLY A 119 -28.98 20.33 -8.44
C GLY A 119 -27.87 21.03 -7.65
N LYS A 120 -27.59 20.60 -6.41
CA LYS A 120 -26.48 21.13 -5.61
C LYS A 120 -25.11 20.89 -6.24
N VAL A 121 -24.89 19.74 -6.88
CA VAL A 121 -23.64 19.48 -7.62
C VAL A 121 -23.46 20.50 -8.75
N LEU A 122 -24.51 20.72 -9.54
CA LEU A 122 -24.48 21.70 -10.62
C LEU A 122 -24.30 23.14 -10.10
N GLU A 123 -24.94 23.48 -8.99
CA GLU A 123 -24.81 24.78 -8.32
C GLU A 123 -23.37 25.04 -7.87
N GLY A 124 -22.71 24.03 -7.27
CA GLY A 124 -21.32 24.11 -6.85
C GLY A 124 -20.37 24.34 -8.04
N GLY A 125 -20.56 23.62 -9.13
CA GLY A 125 -19.77 23.82 -10.35
C GLY A 125 -19.99 25.20 -10.96
N ALA A 126 -21.24 25.67 -11.01
CA ALA A 126 -21.60 27.00 -11.49
C ALA A 126 -21.00 28.11 -10.62
N ALA A 127 -20.94 27.94 -9.30
CA ALA A 127 -20.34 28.92 -8.40
C ALA A 127 -18.84 29.13 -8.67
N VAL A 128 -18.10 28.06 -8.94
CA VAL A 128 -16.67 28.15 -9.33
C VAL A 128 -16.50 28.81 -10.68
N CYS A 129 -17.30 28.42 -11.68
CA CYS A 129 -17.24 29.05 -13.00
C CYS A 129 -17.56 30.55 -12.91
N ALA A 130 -18.56 30.95 -12.12
CA ALA A 130 -18.87 32.35 -11.86
C ALA A 130 -17.69 33.10 -11.21
N ALA A 131 -17.01 32.49 -10.23
CA ALA A 131 -15.82 33.06 -9.61
C ALA A 131 -14.64 33.21 -10.60
N ALA A 132 -14.55 32.32 -11.59
CA ALA A 132 -13.58 32.41 -12.68
C ALA A 132 -13.98 33.41 -13.79
N GLY A 133 -15.20 33.98 -13.75
CA GLY A 133 -15.75 34.83 -14.81
C GLY A 133 -16.20 34.06 -16.05
N VAL A 134 -16.50 32.77 -15.90
CA VAL A 134 -16.78 31.81 -16.97
C VAL A 134 -18.23 31.33 -16.87
N PRO A 135 -19.04 31.37 -17.94
CA PRO A 135 -20.36 30.75 -17.93
C PRO A 135 -20.27 29.23 -18.20
N ILE A 136 -21.15 28.46 -17.56
CA ILE A 136 -21.51 27.13 -18.05
C ILE A 136 -22.57 27.31 -19.14
N ALA A 137 -22.17 27.18 -20.40
CA ALA A 137 -22.97 27.55 -21.58
C ALA A 137 -23.87 26.42 -22.10
N GLY A 138 -23.96 25.31 -21.37
CA GLY A 138 -24.71 24.12 -21.77
C GLY A 138 -24.08 22.87 -21.17
N GLY A 139 -24.38 21.72 -21.76
CA GLY A 139 -23.83 20.45 -21.31
C GLY A 139 -24.58 19.25 -21.86
N HIS A 140 -24.20 18.08 -21.39
CA HIS A 140 -24.89 16.83 -21.65
C HIS A 140 -25.09 16.05 -20.35
N SER A 141 -26.27 15.44 -20.21
CA SER A 141 -26.59 14.60 -19.06
C SER A 141 -27.06 13.21 -19.48
N ILE A 142 -26.64 12.20 -18.73
CA ILE A 142 -27.04 10.80 -18.89
C ILE A 142 -27.44 10.20 -17.53
N ASP A 143 -28.33 9.20 -17.57
CA ASP A 143 -28.54 8.32 -16.43
C ASP A 143 -27.34 7.37 -16.31
N SER A 144 -26.81 7.20 -15.11
CA SER A 144 -25.59 6.45 -14.83
C SER A 144 -25.73 5.66 -13.54
N LEU A 145 -25.01 4.55 -13.41
CA LEU A 145 -24.97 3.80 -12.15
C LEU A 145 -24.23 4.56 -11.05
N GLU A 146 -23.23 5.35 -11.43
CA GLU A 146 -22.37 6.11 -10.52
C GLU A 146 -22.47 7.62 -10.81
N PRO A 147 -22.43 8.47 -9.77
CA PRO A 147 -22.39 9.91 -9.93
C PRO A 147 -21.07 10.33 -10.56
N ILE A 148 -21.15 11.06 -11.67
CA ILE A 148 -20.04 11.59 -12.46
C ILE A 148 -20.37 13.05 -12.76
N TYR A 149 -19.41 13.92 -12.47
CA TYR A 149 -19.52 15.33 -12.81
C TYR A 149 -18.17 15.89 -13.24
N GLY A 150 -18.21 16.83 -14.16
CA GLY A 150 -17.04 17.53 -14.67
C GLY A 150 -17.42 18.51 -15.77
N LEU A 151 -16.42 19.10 -16.39
CA LEU A 151 -16.62 20.10 -17.43
C LEU A 151 -15.73 19.80 -18.64
N VAL A 152 -16.25 20.16 -19.82
CA VAL A 152 -15.40 20.60 -20.92
C VAL A 152 -15.06 22.06 -20.64
N ALA A 153 -13.79 22.40 -20.58
CA ALA A 153 -13.32 23.76 -20.34
C ALA A 153 -12.59 24.29 -21.58
N LEU A 154 -12.91 25.53 -21.94
CA LEU A 154 -12.37 26.19 -23.13
C LEU A 154 -11.71 27.50 -22.72
N GLY A 155 -10.54 27.79 -23.29
CA GLY A 155 -9.80 29.02 -23.04
C GLY A 155 -9.11 29.55 -24.29
N LEU A 156 -8.65 30.78 -24.22
CA LEU A 156 -7.90 31.44 -25.29
C LEU A 156 -6.51 31.86 -24.81
N VAL A 157 -5.54 31.70 -25.69
CA VAL A 157 -4.15 32.16 -25.49
C VAL A 157 -3.60 32.66 -26.82
N HIS A 158 -2.59 33.54 -26.77
CA HIS A 158 -1.83 33.86 -27.98
C HIS A 158 -1.02 32.64 -28.41
N PRO A 159 -0.98 32.24 -29.69
CA PRO A 159 -0.30 31.02 -30.12
C PRO A 159 1.19 30.94 -29.71
N ASP A 160 1.86 32.09 -29.64
CA ASP A 160 3.29 32.17 -29.24
C ASP A 160 3.51 32.19 -27.72
N ARG A 161 2.44 32.11 -26.93
CA ARG A 161 2.47 32.12 -25.45
C ARG A 161 1.87 30.86 -24.83
N VAL A 162 1.66 29.83 -25.64
CA VAL A 162 1.20 28.53 -25.13
C VAL A 162 2.30 27.98 -24.22
N LEU A 163 1.94 27.71 -22.97
CA LEU A 163 2.83 27.00 -22.04
C LEU A 163 2.64 25.49 -22.24
N THR A 164 3.74 24.76 -22.19
CA THR A 164 3.76 23.29 -22.30
C THR A 164 4.60 22.73 -21.16
N ASN A 165 4.44 21.43 -20.87
CA ASN A 165 5.22 20.77 -19.82
C ASN A 165 6.63 20.36 -20.30
N ARG A 166 6.96 20.59 -21.58
CA ARG A 166 8.19 20.11 -22.24
C ARG A 166 9.27 21.17 -22.38
N GLY A 167 8.95 22.44 -22.15
CA GLY A 167 9.86 23.56 -22.40
C GLY A 167 10.96 23.77 -21.34
N ALA A 168 10.93 22.99 -20.25
CA ALA A 168 11.86 23.11 -19.12
C ALA A 168 13.32 22.95 -19.55
N ARG A 169 14.22 23.65 -18.85
CA ARG A 169 15.66 23.70 -19.18
C ARG A 169 16.51 23.36 -17.96
N PRO A 170 17.68 22.73 -18.13
CA PRO A 170 18.65 22.58 -17.05
C PRO A 170 19.01 23.93 -16.44
N GLY A 171 18.92 24.03 -15.11
CA GLY A 171 19.12 25.27 -14.35
C GLY A 171 17.82 25.99 -13.94
N ASP A 172 16.67 25.54 -14.44
CA ASP A 172 15.37 26.03 -13.96
C ASP A 172 15.10 25.64 -12.51
N VAL A 173 14.32 26.48 -11.83
CA VAL A 173 13.81 26.20 -10.47
C VAL A 173 12.37 25.71 -10.55
N LEU A 174 12.03 24.70 -9.74
CA LEU A 174 10.66 24.20 -9.63
C LEU A 174 9.86 25.05 -8.65
N ILE A 175 8.65 25.45 -9.04
CA ILE A 175 7.73 26.21 -8.20
C ILE A 175 6.43 25.41 -8.08
N LEU A 176 6.03 25.12 -6.85
CA LEU A 176 4.74 24.49 -6.53
C LEU A 176 3.81 25.53 -5.91
N THR A 177 2.62 25.70 -6.47
CA THR A 177 1.67 26.77 -6.08
C THR A 177 0.63 26.32 -5.06
N LYS A 178 0.51 25.02 -4.80
CA LYS A 178 -0.44 24.42 -3.85
C LYS A 178 0.24 23.31 -3.05
N ALA A 179 -0.05 23.27 -1.76
CA ALA A 179 0.41 22.21 -0.88
C ALA A 179 -0.11 20.83 -1.30
N LEU A 180 0.70 19.80 -1.05
CA LEU A 180 0.38 18.40 -1.34
C LEU A 180 -0.46 17.76 -0.22
N GLY A 181 -1.08 16.62 -0.50
CA GLY A 181 -1.77 15.80 0.53
C GLY A 181 -3.27 15.64 0.34
N VAL A 182 -3.87 16.27 -0.68
CA VAL A 182 -5.32 16.15 -1.00
C VAL A 182 -5.79 14.70 -1.05
N GLY A 183 -5.03 13.81 -1.71
CA GLY A 183 -5.38 12.39 -1.79
C GLY A 183 -5.42 11.71 -0.42
N VAL A 184 -4.52 12.07 0.49
CA VAL A 184 -4.48 11.52 1.85
C VAL A 184 -5.67 12.02 2.66
N LEU A 185 -5.97 13.33 2.61
CA LEU A 185 -7.12 13.89 3.32
C LEU A 185 -8.44 13.30 2.78
N SER A 186 -8.59 13.16 1.46
CA SER A 186 -9.75 12.51 0.86
C SER A 186 -9.90 11.04 1.29
N ALA A 187 -8.79 10.30 1.36
CA ALA A 187 -8.82 8.93 1.89
C ALA A 187 -9.20 8.89 3.38
N ALA A 188 -8.70 9.85 4.18
CA ALA A 188 -9.09 9.98 5.58
C ALA A 188 -10.59 10.27 5.72
N PHE A 189 -11.13 11.16 4.89
CA PHE A 189 -12.56 11.48 4.85
C PHE A 189 -13.41 10.23 4.60
N LYS A 190 -13.08 9.46 3.55
CA LYS A 190 -13.79 8.20 3.24
C LYS A 190 -13.70 7.16 4.35
N GLN A 191 -12.64 7.19 5.15
CA GLN A 191 -12.44 6.30 6.30
C GLN A 191 -13.08 6.83 7.59
N GLY A 192 -13.71 8.01 7.59
CA GLY A 192 -14.23 8.65 8.80
C GLY A 192 -13.13 9.10 9.77
N ARG A 193 -11.93 9.41 9.26
CA ARG A 193 -10.72 9.75 10.02
C ARG A 193 -10.27 11.19 9.80
N LEU A 194 -11.10 12.02 9.17
CA LEU A 194 -10.81 13.43 8.91
C LEU A 194 -11.77 14.29 9.75
N GLY A 195 -11.21 15.10 10.65
CA GLY A 195 -11.98 16.09 11.41
C GLY A 195 -12.32 17.33 10.58
N ALA A 196 -13.12 18.24 11.15
CA ALA A 196 -13.62 19.44 10.47
C ALA A 196 -12.50 20.32 9.88
N SER A 197 -11.45 20.61 10.65
CA SER A 197 -10.31 21.42 10.19
C SER A 197 -9.58 20.81 8.99
N GLY A 198 -9.47 19.48 8.95
CA GLY A 198 -8.90 18.75 7.82
C GLY A 198 -9.81 18.78 6.59
N TYR A 199 -11.13 18.74 6.80
CA TYR A 199 -12.11 18.91 5.72
C TYR A 199 -12.04 20.33 5.14
N ASP A 200 -11.99 21.37 5.98
CA ASP A 200 -11.86 22.76 5.52
C ASP A 200 -10.59 22.97 4.71
N ALA A 201 -9.44 22.42 5.15
CA ALA A 201 -8.18 22.47 4.41
C ALA A 201 -8.27 21.73 3.06
N LEU A 202 -8.95 20.58 3.02
CA LEU A 202 -9.20 19.83 1.79
C LEU A 202 -10.03 20.67 0.80
N ILE A 203 -11.14 21.26 1.24
CA ILE A 203 -12.03 22.06 0.38
C ILE A 203 -11.33 23.34 -0.07
N ALA A 204 -10.63 24.05 0.82
CA ALA A 204 -9.90 25.27 0.48
C ALA A 204 -8.85 25.02 -0.61
N SER A 205 -8.05 23.96 -0.49
CA SER A 205 -7.01 23.61 -1.47
C SER A 205 -7.61 23.17 -2.82
N THR A 206 -8.65 22.33 -2.79
CA THR A 206 -9.25 21.74 -4.01
C THR A 206 -10.20 22.67 -4.75
N THR A 207 -10.60 23.78 -4.15
CA THR A 207 -11.47 24.79 -4.79
C THR A 207 -10.76 26.12 -5.08
N GLN A 208 -9.43 26.18 -4.88
CA GLN A 208 -8.62 27.32 -5.27
C GLN A 208 -8.35 27.28 -6.79
N LEU A 209 -8.74 28.31 -7.52
CA LEU A 209 -8.48 28.42 -8.97
C LEU A 209 -7.00 28.71 -9.27
N ASN A 210 -6.48 28.15 -10.36
CA ASN A 210 -5.11 28.38 -10.84
C ASN A 210 -4.98 29.69 -11.65
N THR A 211 -5.57 30.77 -11.16
CA THR A 211 -5.63 32.08 -11.85
C THR A 211 -4.28 32.70 -12.27
N PRO A 212 -3.12 32.35 -11.70
CA PRO A 212 -1.84 32.87 -12.21
C PRO A 212 -1.46 32.39 -13.63
N GLY A 213 -2.03 31.29 -14.13
CA GLY A 213 -1.65 30.70 -15.43
C GLY A 213 -1.49 31.69 -16.60
N PRO A 214 -2.49 32.53 -16.91
CA PRO A 214 -2.42 33.52 -17.99
C PRO A 214 -1.38 34.62 -17.77
N GLN A 215 -1.02 34.89 -16.52
CA GLN A 215 0.03 35.86 -16.19
C GLN A 215 1.41 35.23 -16.38
N LEU A 216 1.57 33.95 -16.02
CA LEU A 216 2.80 33.20 -16.23
C LEU A 216 3.14 33.08 -17.72
N SER A 217 2.15 32.96 -18.61
CA SER A 217 2.39 32.88 -20.05
C SER A 217 2.92 34.17 -20.69
N ALA A 218 2.88 35.29 -19.97
CA ALA A 218 3.49 36.54 -20.39
C ALA A 218 4.97 36.67 -19.99
N LEU A 219 5.49 35.76 -19.15
CA LEU A 219 6.85 35.79 -18.64
C LEU A 219 7.74 34.87 -19.49
N SER A 220 8.76 35.45 -20.12
CA SER A 220 9.74 34.68 -20.91
C SER A 220 10.61 33.75 -20.08
N GLU A 221 10.66 33.99 -18.77
CA GLU A 221 11.41 33.26 -17.76
C GLU A 221 10.68 31.99 -17.29
N VAL A 222 9.40 31.84 -17.63
CA VAL A 222 8.64 30.61 -17.38
C VAL A 222 8.79 29.69 -18.58
N HIS A 223 9.60 28.65 -18.43
CA HIS A 223 9.92 27.74 -19.53
C HIS A 223 8.95 26.57 -19.68
N ALA A 224 8.34 26.10 -18.59
CA ALA A 224 7.35 25.03 -18.59
C ALA A 224 6.36 25.15 -17.44
N VAL A 225 5.15 24.67 -17.66
CA VAL A 225 4.08 24.59 -16.65
C VAL A 225 3.30 23.29 -16.85
N THR A 226 2.85 22.72 -15.75
CA THR A 226 1.85 21.64 -15.68
C THR A 226 1.12 21.74 -14.34
N ASP A 227 0.00 21.06 -14.19
CA ASP A 227 -0.74 21.00 -12.94
C ASP A 227 -0.60 19.64 -12.23
N VAL A 228 -0.45 19.67 -10.90
CA VAL A 228 -0.23 18.44 -10.12
C VAL A 228 -1.58 17.82 -9.72
N THR A 229 -2.01 16.82 -10.49
CA THR A 229 -3.30 16.12 -10.31
C THR A 229 -3.15 14.63 -9.95
N GLY A 230 -3.83 13.72 -10.67
CA GLY A 230 -4.02 12.32 -10.31
C GLY A 230 -2.77 11.46 -10.23
N PHE A 231 -1.73 11.82 -10.98
CA PHE A 231 -0.46 11.09 -10.99
C PHE A 231 0.46 11.49 -9.82
N GLY A 232 0.12 12.57 -9.11
CA GLY A 232 0.92 13.13 -8.03
C GLY A 232 2.17 13.84 -8.53
N LEU A 233 2.89 14.51 -7.62
CA LEU A 233 4.04 15.35 -7.95
C LEU A 233 5.09 14.62 -8.79
N LEU A 234 5.46 13.39 -8.40
CA LEU A 234 6.50 12.63 -9.08
C LEU A 234 6.10 12.20 -10.49
N GLY A 235 4.82 11.88 -10.73
CA GLY A 235 4.34 11.52 -12.05
C GLY A 235 4.43 12.69 -13.02
N HIS A 236 3.91 13.85 -12.60
CA HIS A 236 3.94 15.09 -13.38
C HIS A 236 5.36 15.64 -13.60
N ALA A 237 6.21 15.56 -12.58
CA ALA A 237 7.63 15.91 -12.70
C ALA A 237 8.35 14.98 -13.69
N LEU A 238 8.00 13.70 -13.75
CA LEU A 238 8.59 12.74 -14.69
C LEU A 238 8.13 13.00 -16.13
N GLU A 239 6.87 13.38 -16.35
CA GLU A 239 6.39 13.81 -17.66
C GLU A 239 7.16 15.04 -18.16
N MET A 240 7.36 16.03 -17.29
CA MET A 240 8.21 17.19 -17.59
C MET A 240 9.65 16.78 -17.90
N ALA A 241 10.27 15.93 -17.07
CA ALA A 241 11.64 15.43 -17.27
C ALA A 241 11.81 14.73 -18.62
N ARG A 242 10.87 13.85 -18.99
CA ARG A 242 10.83 13.16 -20.28
C ARG A 242 10.59 14.13 -21.43
N GLY A 243 9.75 15.14 -21.20
CA GLY A 243 9.39 16.18 -22.17
C GLY A 243 10.60 16.98 -22.66
N CYS A 244 11.45 17.40 -21.71
CA CYS A 244 12.65 18.20 -21.97
C CYS A 244 13.95 17.37 -22.12
N GLY A 245 13.93 16.07 -21.83
CA GLY A 245 15.11 15.23 -21.86
C GLY A 245 16.13 15.56 -20.75
N ALA A 246 15.65 16.00 -19.59
CA ALA A 246 16.47 16.34 -18.43
C ALA A 246 16.10 15.52 -17.19
N THR A 247 16.84 15.73 -16.10
CA THR A 247 16.51 15.18 -14.78
C THR A 247 15.90 16.27 -13.93
N VAL A 248 14.82 15.92 -13.21
CA VAL A 248 14.18 16.80 -12.24
C VAL A 248 14.60 16.35 -10.85
N GLU A 249 15.29 17.23 -10.11
CA GLU A 249 15.70 16.99 -8.73
C GLU A 249 14.74 17.72 -7.78
N ILE A 250 14.19 16.99 -6.81
CA ILE A 250 13.25 17.52 -5.82
C ILE A 250 13.82 17.25 -4.44
N ASP A 251 14.04 18.32 -3.67
CA ASP A 251 14.30 18.22 -2.24
C ASP A 251 13.03 17.72 -1.54
N ALA A 252 13.12 16.61 -0.82
CA ALA A 252 11.95 15.98 -0.20
C ALA A 252 11.34 16.79 0.93
N ASP A 253 12.12 17.70 1.54
CA ASP A 253 11.66 18.56 2.62
C ASP A 253 11.10 19.91 2.11
N ALA A 254 11.23 20.21 0.81
CA ALA A 254 10.81 21.48 0.22
C ALA A 254 9.30 21.61 -0.06
N PRO A 255 8.55 20.56 -0.48
CA PRO A 255 7.12 20.70 -0.74
C PRO A 255 6.33 21.02 0.52
N ASP A 256 5.41 21.98 0.41
CA ASP A 256 4.41 22.23 1.44
C ASP A 256 3.39 21.09 1.49
N TRP A 257 2.96 20.75 2.70
CA TRP A 257 1.97 19.70 2.96
C TRP A 257 0.74 20.26 3.63
N LEU A 258 -0.44 19.77 3.24
CA LEU A 258 -1.68 20.13 3.92
C LEU A 258 -1.63 19.66 5.39
N PRO A 259 -2.20 20.43 6.33
CA PRO A 259 -2.17 20.09 7.75
C PRO A 259 -2.64 18.66 8.04
N GLY A 260 -1.88 17.92 8.86
CA GLY A 260 -2.18 16.55 9.27
C GLY A 260 -2.02 15.48 8.17
N SER A 261 -1.75 15.84 6.91
CA SER A 261 -1.65 14.88 5.81
C SER A 261 -0.45 13.93 5.97
N ILE A 262 0.69 14.41 6.48
CA ILE A 262 1.88 13.58 6.74
C ILE A 262 1.57 12.54 7.83
N ASP A 263 0.99 12.95 8.95
CA ASP A 263 0.65 12.05 10.08
C ASP A 263 -0.33 10.97 9.63
N LEU A 264 -1.35 11.34 8.85
CA LEU A 264 -2.31 10.41 8.27
C LEU A 264 -1.63 9.42 7.31
N ALA A 265 -0.73 9.89 6.46
CA ALA A 265 0.03 9.05 5.54
C ALA A 265 0.94 8.06 6.29
N GLN A 266 1.61 8.52 7.35
CA GLN A 266 2.43 7.67 8.24
C GLN A 266 1.57 6.63 8.98
N ALA A 267 0.33 6.98 9.36
CA ALA A 267 -0.65 6.05 9.89
C ALA A 267 -1.22 5.07 8.83
N GLY A 268 -0.82 5.22 7.57
CA GLY A 268 -1.19 4.34 6.46
C GLY A 268 -2.45 4.76 5.68
N VAL A 269 -2.95 5.97 5.90
CA VAL A 269 -4.04 6.54 5.09
C VAL A 269 -3.51 6.90 3.71
N ARG A 270 -4.06 6.28 2.66
CA ARG A 270 -3.69 6.56 1.27
C ARG A 270 -4.81 6.14 0.31
N THR A 271 -4.78 6.69 -0.89
CA THR A 271 -5.66 6.27 -1.99
C THR A 271 -5.10 5.04 -2.69
N GLY A 272 -5.96 4.25 -3.35
CA GLY A 272 -5.51 3.20 -4.26
C GLY A 272 -4.64 3.72 -5.41
N ALA A 273 -4.89 4.96 -5.86
CA ALA A 273 -4.11 5.63 -6.90
C ALA A 273 -2.64 5.78 -6.52
N SER A 274 -2.32 6.12 -5.25
CA SER A 274 -0.92 6.24 -4.80
C SER A 274 -0.08 4.98 -5.05
N VAL A 275 -0.68 3.80 -4.89
CA VAL A 275 0.00 2.51 -5.11
C VAL A 275 0.17 2.24 -6.60
N ARG A 276 -0.86 2.51 -7.42
CA ARG A 276 -0.80 2.34 -8.88
C ARG A 276 0.24 3.28 -9.49
N ASN A 277 0.23 4.55 -9.08
CA ASN A 277 1.20 5.55 -9.52
C ASN A 277 2.63 5.11 -9.22
N TRP A 278 2.92 4.71 -7.98
CA TRP A 278 4.25 4.20 -7.62
C TRP A 278 4.64 2.94 -8.40
N SER A 279 3.69 2.05 -8.68
CA SER A 279 3.96 0.86 -9.50
C SER A 279 4.27 1.23 -10.95
N ALA A 280 3.66 2.29 -11.49
CA ALA A 280 3.81 2.70 -12.87
C ALA A 280 5.15 3.41 -13.14
N TYR A 281 5.59 4.30 -12.23
CA TYR A 281 6.78 5.12 -12.47
C TYR A 281 7.88 5.00 -11.40
N GLY A 282 7.70 4.20 -10.35
CA GLY A 282 8.67 4.10 -9.24
C GLY A 282 10.04 3.54 -9.67
N GLY A 283 10.11 2.82 -10.80
CA GLY A 283 11.38 2.37 -11.38
C GLY A 283 12.21 3.48 -12.03
N ASP A 284 11.56 4.59 -12.40
CA ASP A 284 12.19 5.77 -13.00
C ASP A 284 12.55 6.85 -11.97
N VAL A 285 12.26 6.60 -10.67
CA VAL A 285 12.50 7.54 -9.58
C VAL A 285 13.63 7.03 -8.69
N SER A 286 14.69 7.83 -8.57
CA SER A 286 15.76 7.59 -7.59
C SER A 286 15.44 8.29 -6.27
N LEU A 287 15.41 7.55 -5.16
CA LEU A 287 15.20 8.10 -3.82
C LEU A 287 16.53 8.34 -3.12
N ALA A 288 16.69 9.51 -2.50
CA ALA A 288 17.86 9.83 -1.68
C ALA A 288 17.99 8.89 -0.46
N SER A 289 19.22 8.68 0.00
CA SER A 289 19.52 7.86 1.18
C SER A 289 18.87 8.46 2.44
N GLY A 290 17.75 7.88 2.86
CA GLY A 290 16.97 8.35 4.02
C GLY A 290 15.45 8.33 3.77
N ILE A 291 15.03 8.45 2.51
CA ILE A 291 13.63 8.35 2.10
C ILE A 291 13.35 6.90 1.76
N SER A 292 12.47 6.25 2.51
CA SER A 292 12.43 4.80 2.50
C SER A 292 11.01 4.27 2.66
N PRO A 293 10.51 3.36 1.78
CA PRO A 293 9.11 2.95 1.78
C PRO A 293 8.70 2.36 3.14
N ALA A 294 7.43 2.52 3.52
CA ALA A 294 6.91 2.05 4.81
C ALA A 294 7.41 0.62 5.13
N PRO A 295 7.94 0.33 6.35
CA PRO A 295 8.66 -0.91 6.63
C PRO A 295 7.87 -2.20 6.30
N SER A 296 6.55 -2.20 6.50
CA SER A 296 5.67 -3.33 6.14
C SER A 296 5.61 -3.60 4.62
N SER A 297 5.66 -2.56 3.79
CA SER A 297 5.71 -2.70 2.33
C SER A 297 6.99 -3.39 1.88
N ARG A 298 8.14 -3.03 2.47
CA ARG A 298 9.42 -3.65 2.15
C ARG A 298 9.49 -5.10 2.59
N ILE A 299 8.98 -5.40 3.78
CA ILE A 299 8.91 -6.78 4.29
C ILE A 299 8.08 -7.65 3.36
N THR A 300 6.87 -7.20 3.00
CA THR A 300 5.97 -7.97 2.13
C THR A 300 6.55 -8.13 0.72
N GLN A 301 7.17 -7.09 0.15
CA GLN A 301 7.85 -7.19 -1.15
C GLN A 301 9.04 -8.17 -1.12
N SER A 302 9.85 -8.16 -0.07
CA SER A 302 10.97 -9.09 0.09
C SER A 302 10.48 -10.54 0.17
N ILE A 303 9.40 -10.80 0.92
CA ILE A 303 8.83 -12.14 1.05
C ILE A 303 8.17 -12.59 -0.26
N VAL A 304 7.47 -11.70 -0.97
CA VAL A 304 6.93 -11.99 -2.31
C VAL A 304 8.05 -12.36 -3.28
N ALA A 305 9.15 -11.61 -3.31
CA ALA A 305 10.28 -11.89 -4.18
C ALA A 305 10.93 -13.26 -3.87
N GLN A 306 11.03 -13.63 -2.59
CA GLN A 306 11.52 -14.95 -2.20
C GLN A 306 10.56 -16.05 -2.66
N LEU A 307 9.25 -15.88 -2.45
CA LEU A 307 8.24 -16.86 -2.89
C LEU A 307 8.21 -17.01 -4.42
N GLU A 308 8.35 -15.90 -5.17
CA GLU A 308 8.45 -15.92 -6.64
C GLU A 308 9.73 -16.62 -7.13
N ALA A 309 10.81 -16.57 -6.34
CA ALA A 309 12.03 -17.34 -6.58
C ALA A 309 11.96 -18.81 -6.10
N GLY A 310 10.78 -19.27 -5.63
CA GLY A 310 10.58 -20.62 -5.08
C GLY A 310 11.14 -20.82 -3.68
N VAL A 311 11.62 -19.75 -3.04
CA VAL A 311 12.15 -19.76 -1.67
C VAL A 311 11.02 -19.49 -0.69
N ARG A 312 10.82 -20.39 0.27
CA ARG A 312 9.90 -20.19 1.40
C ARG A 312 10.70 -19.68 2.60
N PRO A 313 10.60 -18.39 2.97
CA PRO A 313 11.46 -17.80 4.03
C PRO A 313 11.30 -18.45 5.41
N TRP A 314 10.18 -19.16 5.63
CA TRP A 314 9.87 -19.86 6.87
C TRP A 314 10.06 -21.37 6.79
N ALA A 315 10.34 -21.93 5.61
CA ALA A 315 10.66 -23.35 5.45
C ALA A 315 12.19 -23.50 5.37
N GLN A 316 12.75 -24.52 6.02
CA GLN A 316 14.20 -24.72 6.03
C GLN A 316 14.70 -25.16 4.65
N PRO A 317 15.73 -24.51 4.07
CA PRO A 317 16.43 -25.02 2.90
C PRO A 317 17.72 -25.79 3.21
N TRP A 318 18.12 -25.98 4.48
CA TRP A 318 19.35 -26.71 4.83
C TRP A 318 19.08 -28.05 5.52
N LYS A 319 19.54 -29.14 4.90
CA LYS A 319 19.84 -30.40 5.60
C LYS A 319 21.09 -30.18 6.44
N SER A 320 20.97 -29.75 7.69
CA SER A 320 22.12 -29.77 8.60
C SER A 320 21.69 -29.94 10.04
N ALA A 321 22.38 -30.84 10.71
CA ALA A 321 22.22 -31.29 12.09
C ALA A 321 22.54 -30.20 13.13
N THR A 322 21.99 -29.00 13.00
CA THR A 322 22.14 -27.91 13.97
C THR A 322 20.83 -27.66 14.68
N SER A 323 20.88 -27.56 16.02
CA SER A 323 19.76 -27.28 16.92
C SER A 323 18.72 -26.32 16.30
N VAL A 324 17.54 -26.87 15.99
CA VAL A 324 16.42 -26.11 15.43
C VAL A 324 15.87 -25.19 16.51
N SER A 325 15.95 -23.88 16.28
CA SER A 325 15.50 -22.86 17.24
C SER A 325 15.03 -21.60 16.53
N ARG A 326 14.21 -20.81 17.24
CA ARG A 326 13.92 -19.43 16.81
C ARG A 326 15.21 -18.62 16.77
N PRO A 327 15.30 -17.60 15.89
CA PRO A 327 16.38 -16.63 15.95
C PRO A 327 16.44 -16.01 17.35
N LEU A 328 17.64 -15.90 17.91
CA LEU A 328 17.91 -15.40 19.25
C LEU A 328 18.55 -14.02 19.18
N ARG A 329 18.23 -13.16 20.14
CA ARG A 329 18.97 -11.93 20.41
C ARG A 329 20.32 -12.26 21.04
N HIS A 330 21.20 -11.26 21.10
CA HIS A 330 22.52 -11.35 21.76
C HIS A 330 22.50 -11.86 23.21
N ASP A 331 21.34 -11.84 23.89
CA ASP A 331 21.14 -12.23 25.29
C ASP A 331 20.42 -13.59 25.43
N GLY A 332 20.17 -14.29 24.31
CA GLY A 332 19.46 -15.56 24.28
C GLY A 332 17.94 -15.45 24.22
N THR A 333 17.38 -14.23 24.26
CA THR A 333 15.92 -14.02 24.15
C THR A 333 15.47 -14.30 22.71
N PRO A 334 14.48 -15.17 22.47
CA PRO A 334 13.95 -15.40 21.13
C PRO A 334 13.32 -14.16 20.50
N TYR A 335 13.51 -14.00 19.20
CA TYR A 335 12.71 -13.07 18.39
C TYR A 335 11.27 -13.61 18.24
N ASN A 336 10.31 -12.70 18.06
CA ASN A 336 8.90 -13.01 17.96
C ASN A 336 8.29 -12.45 16.67
N GLY A 337 7.19 -13.07 16.23
CA GLY A 337 6.38 -12.63 15.08
C GLY A 337 7.19 -12.56 13.79
N ILE A 338 6.99 -11.49 13.01
CA ILE A 338 7.57 -11.36 11.67
C ILE A 338 9.11 -11.38 11.65
N ASN A 339 9.77 -11.02 12.75
CA ASN A 339 11.23 -11.06 12.83
C ASN A 339 11.79 -12.48 12.73
N VAL A 340 11.02 -13.49 13.16
CA VAL A 340 11.41 -14.90 13.04
C VAL A 340 11.57 -15.26 11.56
N VAL A 341 10.53 -14.96 10.77
CA VAL A 341 10.49 -15.24 9.32
C VAL A 341 11.56 -14.46 8.56
N LEU A 342 11.75 -13.17 8.89
CA LEU A 342 12.76 -12.32 8.24
C LEU A 342 14.18 -12.85 8.45
N LEU A 343 14.52 -13.23 9.68
CA LEU A 343 15.86 -13.68 10.03
C LEU A 343 16.15 -15.09 9.52
N TRP A 344 15.15 -15.98 9.46
CA TRP A 344 15.30 -17.28 8.80
C TRP A 344 15.51 -17.15 7.29
N GLY A 345 14.72 -16.32 6.60
CA GLY A 345 14.93 -16.08 5.16
C GLY A 345 16.30 -15.44 4.86
N GLU A 346 16.77 -14.57 5.75
CA GLU A 346 18.12 -14.03 5.64
C GLU A 346 19.21 -15.09 5.88
N ALA A 347 19.09 -15.89 6.95
CA ALA A 347 20.02 -16.99 7.22
C ALA A 347 20.08 -17.96 6.03
N ALA A 348 18.94 -18.25 5.42
CA ALA A 348 18.81 -19.08 4.23
C ALA A 348 19.57 -18.55 3.04
N SER A 349 19.25 -17.33 2.64
CA SER A 349 19.81 -16.73 1.44
C SER A 349 21.32 -16.51 1.55
N ARG A 350 21.85 -16.43 2.78
CA ARG A 350 23.26 -16.11 3.04
C ARG A 350 24.07 -17.25 3.64
N GLY A 351 23.44 -18.40 3.91
CA GLY A 351 24.08 -19.57 4.47
C GLY A 351 24.56 -19.40 5.92
N PHE A 352 23.83 -18.62 6.73
CA PHE A 352 24.17 -18.50 8.15
C PHE A 352 23.75 -19.75 8.93
N THR A 353 24.67 -20.23 9.75
CA THR A 353 24.51 -21.46 10.55
C THR A 353 24.06 -21.17 11.97
N ARG A 354 24.08 -19.89 12.39
CA ARG A 354 23.82 -19.48 13.76
C ARG A 354 22.48 -18.81 13.90
N SER A 355 21.78 -19.13 14.98
CA SER A 355 20.50 -18.51 15.31
C SER A 355 20.64 -17.16 16.00
N THR A 356 21.84 -16.75 16.44
CA THR A 356 22.02 -15.52 17.23
C THR A 356 22.28 -14.29 16.36
N TRP A 357 21.59 -13.19 16.68
CA TRP A 357 21.65 -11.90 16.00
C TRP A 357 21.84 -10.75 17.00
N MET A 358 22.57 -9.72 16.58
CA MET A 358 22.83 -8.53 17.39
C MET A 358 23.01 -7.26 16.56
N THR A 359 22.74 -6.10 17.15
CA THR A 359 23.00 -4.80 16.51
C THR A 359 24.49 -4.49 16.45
N PHE A 360 24.88 -3.60 15.54
CA PHE A 360 26.27 -3.12 15.45
C PHE A 360 26.80 -2.58 16.78
N ARG A 361 25.99 -1.84 17.52
CA ARG A 361 26.37 -1.28 18.83
C ARG A 361 26.59 -2.36 19.88
N GLN A 362 25.81 -3.44 19.84
CA GLN A 362 25.99 -4.59 20.75
C GLN A 362 27.28 -5.35 20.44
N ALA A 363 27.59 -5.57 19.16
CA ALA A 363 28.86 -6.17 18.76
C ALA A 363 30.05 -5.35 19.27
N LEU A 364 30.01 -4.02 19.06
CA LEU A 364 31.05 -3.11 19.53
C LEU A 364 31.19 -3.10 21.06
N ALA A 365 30.08 -3.16 21.80
CA ALA A 365 30.10 -3.22 23.26
C ALA A 365 30.72 -4.52 23.80
N LEU A 366 30.74 -5.59 23.00
CA LEU A 366 31.41 -6.85 23.32
C LEU A 366 32.89 -6.87 22.91
N GLY A 367 33.44 -5.75 22.39
CA GLY A 367 34.78 -5.70 21.84
C GLY A 367 34.93 -6.38 20.47
N ALA A 368 33.81 -6.78 19.86
CA ALA A 368 33.74 -7.45 18.58
C ALA A 368 33.47 -6.45 17.45
N HIS A 369 33.70 -6.86 16.20
CA HIS A 369 33.49 -6.01 15.04
C HIS A 369 32.88 -6.78 13.87
N VAL A 370 31.95 -6.14 13.17
CA VAL A 370 31.37 -6.70 11.94
C VAL A 370 32.43 -6.70 10.85
N ARG A 371 32.59 -7.81 10.12
CA ARG A 371 33.57 -7.92 9.04
C ARG A 371 33.32 -6.87 7.95
N LYS A 372 34.41 -6.40 7.34
CA LYS A 372 34.35 -5.36 6.30
C LYS A 372 33.56 -5.86 5.08
N GLY A 373 32.57 -5.09 4.65
CA GLY A 373 31.74 -5.40 3.47
C GLY A 373 30.45 -6.16 3.78
N GLU A 374 30.26 -6.62 5.03
CA GLU A 374 29.03 -7.27 5.47
C GLU A 374 27.85 -6.29 5.48
N ARG A 375 26.68 -6.76 5.04
CA ARG A 375 25.42 -6.02 5.12
C ARG A 375 24.60 -6.55 6.28
N GLY A 376 23.94 -5.64 7.00
CA GLY A 376 23.05 -5.99 8.10
C GLY A 376 21.62 -6.25 7.62
N SER A 377 20.91 -7.03 8.41
CA SER A 377 19.58 -7.55 8.12
C SER A 377 18.53 -6.76 8.91
N THR A 378 17.32 -6.61 8.35
CA THR A 378 16.29 -5.74 8.95
C THR A 378 15.39 -6.53 9.88
N VAL A 379 15.20 -6.02 11.09
CA VAL A 379 14.14 -6.45 12.03
C VAL A 379 13.22 -5.27 12.33
N VAL A 380 12.00 -5.55 12.76
CA VAL A 380 11.00 -4.53 13.11
C VAL A 380 10.49 -4.68 14.54
N TYR A 381 10.15 -3.54 15.13
CA TYR A 381 9.54 -3.44 16.44
C TYR A 381 8.19 -2.76 16.27
N ALA A 382 7.13 -3.47 16.66
CA ALA A 382 5.78 -2.91 16.71
C ALA A 382 5.50 -2.43 18.13
N ASN A 383 4.98 -1.22 18.27
CA ASN A 383 4.47 -0.70 19.55
C ASN A 383 3.36 0.33 19.29
N GLN A 384 2.75 0.87 20.33
CA GLN A 384 1.68 1.87 20.27
C GLN A 384 2.18 3.18 20.88
N ILE A 385 1.85 4.30 20.24
CA ILE A 385 1.95 5.63 20.84
C ILE A 385 0.58 5.93 21.43
N VAL A 386 0.52 6.24 22.72
CA VAL A 386 -0.69 6.77 23.36
C VAL A 386 -0.64 8.29 23.22
N ARG A 387 -1.66 8.86 22.60
CA ARG A 387 -1.83 10.31 22.45
C ARG A 387 -3.15 10.67 23.11
N GLU A 388 -3.11 11.57 24.08
CA GLU A 388 -4.33 12.19 24.60
C GLU A 388 -4.73 13.31 23.64
N GLU A 389 -5.90 13.18 23.03
CA GLU A 389 -6.54 14.25 22.25
C GLU A 389 -7.80 14.69 22.97
N THR A 390 -8.06 15.99 22.97
CA THR A 390 -9.31 16.52 23.51
C THR A 390 -10.38 16.42 22.43
N ASP A 391 -11.48 15.75 22.73
CA ASP A 391 -12.62 15.66 21.81
C ASP A 391 -13.36 17.00 21.69
N GLU A 392 -14.37 17.01 20.81
CA GLU A 392 -15.21 18.19 20.53
C GLU A 392 -15.99 18.69 21.77
N THR A 393 -16.03 17.91 22.86
CA THR A 393 -16.71 18.24 24.12
C THR A 393 -15.76 18.72 25.22
N GLY A 394 -14.44 18.67 24.99
CA GLY A 394 -13.44 19.05 25.98
C GLY A 394 -12.92 17.87 26.83
N GLU A 395 -13.31 16.62 26.54
CA GLU A 395 -12.86 15.43 27.26
C GLU A 395 -11.61 14.83 26.60
N GLY A 396 -10.63 14.39 27.42
CA GLY A 396 -9.42 13.74 26.93
C GLY A 396 -9.70 12.30 26.51
N VAL A 397 -9.59 12.03 25.22
CA VAL A 397 -9.66 10.70 24.63
C VAL A 397 -8.24 10.18 24.35
N GLU A 398 -7.88 9.07 25.00
CA GLU A 398 -6.64 8.35 24.69
C GLU A 398 -6.77 7.64 23.34
N GLN A 399 -6.07 8.14 22.32
CA GLN A 399 -5.91 7.46 21.04
C GLN A 399 -4.62 6.61 21.04
N ARG A 400 -4.75 5.32 20.74
CA ARG A 400 -3.61 4.40 20.60
C ARG A 400 -3.23 4.23 19.14
N ILE A 401 -2.10 4.78 18.73
CA ILE A 401 -1.61 4.75 17.35
C ILE A 401 -0.52 3.68 17.22
N PRO A 402 -0.76 2.55 16.52
CA PRO A 402 0.26 1.54 16.31
C PRO A 402 1.34 2.05 15.34
N PHE A 403 2.61 1.87 15.68
CA PHE A 403 3.76 2.18 14.83
C PHE A 403 4.68 0.96 14.67
N LEU A 404 5.47 0.97 13.61
CA LEU A 404 6.46 -0.07 13.29
C LEU A 404 7.81 0.60 13.02
N LYS A 405 8.83 0.30 13.83
CA LYS A 405 10.18 0.83 13.69
C LYS A 405 11.15 -0.24 13.23
N ALA A 406 11.95 0.05 12.21
CA ALA A 406 12.96 -0.87 11.68
C ALA A 406 14.31 -0.66 12.39
N TYR A 407 15.04 -1.75 12.58
CA TYR A 407 16.41 -1.80 13.11
C TYR A 407 17.26 -2.73 12.26
N THR A 408 18.57 -2.50 12.27
CA THR A 408 19.55 -3.35 11.58
C THR A 408 20.28 -4.23 12.59
N VAL A 409 20.32 -5.53 12.31
CA VAL A 409 21.04 -6.55 13.08
C VAL A 409 21.99 -7.33 12.18
N PHE A 410 22.96 -8.00 12.79
CA PHE A 410 23.98 -8.82 12.14
C PHE A 410 23.95 -10.19 12.79
N ASN A 411 24.06 -11.24 11.98
CA ASN A 411 24.25 -12.59 12.46
C ASN A 411 25.65 -12.70 13.08
N VAL A 412 25.81 -13.52 14.12
CA VAL A 412 27.14 -13.75 14.73
C VAL A 412 28.16 -14.29 13.73
N ASP A 413 27.73 -15.00 12.67
CA ASP A 413 28.59 -15.45 11.57
C ASP A 413 29.26 -14.29 10.83
N GLN A 414 28.77 -13.06 10.97
CA GLN A 414 29.29 -11.85 10.34
C GLN A 414 30.27 -11.06 11.23
N ILE A 415 30.51 -11.50 12.46
CA ILE A 415 31.16 -10.71 13.51
C ILE A 415 32.41 -11.44 14.01
N GLU A 416 33.54 -10.74 14.02
CA GLU A 416 34.82 -11.23 14.54
C GLU A 416 35.10 -10.68 15.93
N GLY A 417 35.79 -11.47 16.76
CA GLY A 417 36.15 -11.08 18.14
C GLY A 417 35.02 -11.24 19.17
N LEU A 418 34.02 -12.08 18.88
CA LEU A 418 32.96 -12.38 19.84
C LEU A 418 33.44 -13.32 20.97
N PRO A 419 32.90 -13.18 22.20
CA PRO A 419 33.19 -14.12 23.29
C PRO A 419 32.75 -15.56 22.99
N ASP A 420 33.45 -16.55 23.56
CA ASP A 420 33.25 -18.00 23.33
C ASP A 420 31.81 -18.51 23.54
N ARG A 421 31.00 -17.81 24.34
CA ARG A 421 29.58 -18.14 24.54
C ARG A 421 28.72 -18.05 23.26
N TYR A 422 29.24 -17.43 22.19
CA TYR A 422 28.64 -17.39 20.86
C TYR A 422 29.29 -18.39 19.87
N GLY A 423 30.11 -19.33 20.37
CA GLY A 423 30.83 -20.37 19.62
C GLY A 423 29.97 -21.52 19.08
N GLU A 424 30.59 -22.54 18.45
CA GLU A 424 29.99 -23.69 17.71
C GLU A 424 28.74 -24.33 18.36
N PRO A 425 27.67 -24.62 17.58
CA PRO A 425 26.43 -25.13 18.14
C PRO A 425 26.63 -26.61 18.44
N ASP A 426 26.12 -27.06 19.58
CA ASP A 426 26.12 -28.48 19.90
C ASP A 426 25.11 -29.21 19.00
N VAL A 427 25.56 -30.25 18.30
CA VAL A 427 24.74 -31.06 17.40
C VAL A 427 24.04 -32.11 18.24
N GLN A 428 22.72 -32.01 18.40
CA GLN A 428 21.93 -33.09 19.00
C GLN A 428 21.40 -34.00 17.91
N ASP A 429 21.80 -35.28 17.95
CA ASP A 429 21.22 -36.33 17.14
C ASP A 429 19.80 -36.65 17.63
N VAL A 430 18.79 -36.37 16.80
CA VAL A 430 17.41 -36.82 17.00
C VAL A 430 17.19 -38.00 16.04
N ASN A 431 16.66 -39.11 16.55
CA ASN A 431 16.27 -40.24 15.72
C ASN A 431 15.00 -39.86 14.92
N PRO A 432 15.05 -39.76 13.58
CA PRO A 432 13.93 -39.25 12.78
C PRO A 432 12.72 -40.20 12.77
N ASP A 433 12.91 -41.49 13.05
CA ASP A 433 11.89 -42.51 12.79
C ASP A 433 10.99 -42.83 14.00
N GLU A 434 11.23 -42.23 15.17
CA GLU A 434 10.51 -42.53 16.41
C GLU A 434 9.71 -41.34 16.93
N ARG A 435 8.49 -41.61 17.41
CA ARG A 435 7.68 -40.61 18.14
C ARG A 435 8.49 -40.03 19.30
N ILE A 436 8.49 -38.72 19.40
CA ILE A 436 9.28 -38.00 20.40
C ILE A 436 8.39 -37.79 21.63
N ALA A 437 8.58 -38.60 22.68
CA ALA A 437 7.71 -38.65 23.86
C ALA A 437 7.44 -37.28 24.51
N ARG A 438 8.43 -36.38 24.55
CA ARG A 438 8.28 -35.02 25.09
C ARG A 438 7.33 -34.15 24.26
N ILE A 439 7.26 -34.37 22.94
CA ILE A 439 6.43 -33.62 22.00
C ILE A 439 5.01 -34.20 21.97
N ASP A 440 4.89 -35.52 22.03
CA ASP A 440 3.60 -36.18 22.26
C ASP A 440 2.95 -35.68 23.56
N ALA A 441 3.73 -35.50 24.63
CA ALA A 441 3.26 -34.92 25.88
C ALA A 441 2.79 -33.47 25.67
N PHE A 442 3.54 -32.64 24.94
CA PHE A 442 3.17 -31.25 24.65
C PHE A 442 1.78 -31.15 23.99
N PHE A 443 1.55 -31.90 22.90
CA PHE A 443 0.28 -31.86 22.19
C PHE A 443 -0.87 -32.49 22.99
N ARG A 444 -0.58 -33.51 23.80
CA ARG A 444 -1.57 -34.10 24.71
C ARG A 444 -2.02 -33.11 25.80
N ASN A 445 -1.09 -32.35 26.35
CA ASN A 445 -1.38 -31.34 27.39
C ASN A 445 -2.26 -30.20 26.86
N CYS A 446 -2.24 -29.94 25.55
CA CYS A 446 -3.15 -28.97 24.95
C CYS A 446 -4.64 -29.35 25.09
N GLY A 447 -4.96 -30.63 25.33
CA GLY A 447 -6.34 -31.08 25.54
C GLY A 447 -7.23 -31.08 24.30
N ALA A 448 -6.65 -30.98 23.09
CA ALA A 448 -7.38 -31.11 21.84
C ALA A 448 -7.82 -32.57 21.61
N ASP A 449 -9.02 -32.77 21.07
CA ASP A 449 -9.46 -34.07 20.54
C ASP A 449 -8.71 -34.33 19.23
N ILE A 450 -7.62 -35.11 19.31
CA ILE A 450 -6.80 -35.51 18.18
C ILE A 450 -7.15 -36.95 17.81
N ARG A 451 -7.64 -37.15 16.59
CA ARG A 451 -8.08 -38.46 16.08
C ARG A 451 -7.17 -38.92 14.94
N HIS A 452 -6.88 -40.21 14.91
CA HIS A 452 -6.05 -40.83 13.88
C HIS A 452 -6.87 -41.71 12.93
N GLY A 453 -6.63 -41.59 11.63
CA GLY A 453 -7.31 -42.35 10.59
C GLY A 453 -7.44 -41.58 9.26
N GLY A 454 -7.84 -42.28 8.19
CA GLY A 454 -7.94 -41.68 6.86
C GLY A 454 -6.58 -41.28 6.27
N GLY A 455 -6.59 -40.56 5.15
CA GLY A 455 -5.39 -40.17 4.40
C GLY A 455 -5.12 -38.66 4.34
N SER A 456 -5.78 -37.86 5.19
CA SER A 456 -5.61 -36.40 5.18
C SER A 456 -5.66 -35.82 6.59
N ALA A 457 -4.83 -34.80 6.83
CA ALA A 457 -4.86 -34.02 8.06
C ALA A 457 -5.78 -32.80 7.89
N TYR A 458 -6.57 -32.47 8.91
CA TYR A 458 -7.38 -31.25 8.94
C TYR A 458 -7.92 -30.95 10.35
N TYR A 459 -8.12 -29.67 10.66
CA TYR A 459 -8.98 -29.21 11.75
C TYR A 459 -10.44 -29.09 11.29
N ALA A 460 -11.37 -29.70 12.03
CA ALA A 460 -12.81 -29.62 11.79
C ALA A 460 -13.51 -28.68 12.79
N PRO A 461 -13.87 -27.43 12.41
CA PRO A 461 -14.36 -26.42 13.35
C PRO A 461 -15.71 -26.75 14.00
N GLY A 462 -16.62 -27.40 13.26
CA GLY A 462 -17.95 -27.75 13.76
C GLY A 462 -17.93 -28.78 14.89
N PRO A 463 -17.36 -29.99 14.66
CA PRO A 463 -17.22 -31.01 15.70
C PRO A 463 -16.00 -30.78 16.62
N ASP A 464 -15.20 -29.76 16.34
CA ASP A 464 -14.05 -29.33 17.12
C ASP A 464 -13.00 -30.40 17.44
N HIS A 465 -12.50 -31.08 16.41
CA HIS A 465 -11.40 -32.05 16.53
C HIS A 465 -10.35 -31.84 15.44
N VAL A 466 -9.14 -32.32 15.72
CA VAL A 466 -8.04 -32.41 14.76
C VAL A 466 -7.98 -33.85 14.24
N GLN A 467 -8.08 -34.01 12.92
CA GLN A 467 -7.89 -35.27 12.23
C GLN A 467 -6.45 -35.37 11.73
N MET A 468 -5.81 -36.51 11.97
CA MET A 468 -4.47 -36.83 11.49
C MET A 468 -4.48 -38.20 10.79
N PRO A 469 -3.71 -38.41 9.71
CA PRO A 469 -3.35 -39.74 9.25
C PRO A 469 -2.59 -40.51 10.35
N PRO A 470 -2.55 -41.85 10.30
CA PRO A 470 -1.66 -42.65 11.12
C PRO A 470 -0.20 -42.19 11.00
N PHE A 471 0.59 -42.37 12.07
CA PHE A 471 1.98 -41.87 12.12
C PHE A 471 2.85 -42.50 11.03
N GLU A 472 2.62 -43.79 10.76
CA GLU A 472 3.27 -44.57 9.72
C GLU A 472 3.01 -44.07 8.28
N CYS A 473 2.10 -43.10 8.08
CA CYS A 473 1.88 -42.46 6.79
C CYS A 473 2.83 -41.26 6.54
N PHE A 474 3.64 -40.87 7.53
CA PHE A 474 4.60 -39.78 7.43
C PHE A 474 6.01 -40.33 7.24
N GLU A 475 6.87 -39.56 6.54
CA GLU A 475 8.25 -39.94 6.25
C GLU A 475 9.08 -40.04 7.54
N ASP A 476 8.88 -39.10 8.46
CA ASP A 476 9.55 -39.05 9.75
C ASP A 476 8.67 -38.37 10.82
N ALA A 477 9.19 -38.30 12.05
CA ALA A 477 8.54 -37.63 13.18
C ALA A 477 8.36 -36.13 12.93
N ASP A 478 9.29 -35.48 12.23
CA ASP A 478 9.29 -34.04 11.97
C ASP A 478 8.14 -33.67 11.02
N ALA A 479 7.91 -34.45 9.96
CA ALA A 479 6.79 -34.32 9.04
C ALA A 479 5.44 -34.52 9.74
N TYR A 480 5.35 -35.51 10.64
CA TYR A 480 4.16 -35.75 11.45
C TYR A 480 3.86 -34.57 12.38
N TYR A 481 4.85 -34.13 13.17
CA TYR A 481 4.66 -33.07 14.16
C TYR A 481 4.52 -31.69 13.54
N GLY A 482 5.15 -31.43 12.40
CA GLY A 482 4.92 -30.22 11.60
C GLY A 482 3.47 -30.15 11.11
N THR A 483 2.95 -31.26 10.58
CA THR A 483 1.54 -31.37 10.17
C THR A 483 0.59 -31.23 11.35
N LEU A 484 0.89 -31.86 12.49
CA LEU A 484 0.08 -31.70 13.70
C LEU A 484 0.12 -30.25 14.21
N GLY A 485 1.28 -29.60 14.20
CA GLY A 485 1.45 -28.20 14.58
C GLY A 485 0.62 -27.24 13.71
N HIS A 486 0.51 -27.52 12.41
CA HIS A 486 -0.36 -26.77 11.48
C HIS A 486 -1.82 -26.87 11.88
N GLU A 487 -2.33 -28.10 12.04
CA GLU A 487 -3.74 -28.31 12.39
C GLU A 487 -4.07 -27.82 13.81
N MET A 488 -3.13 -27.94 14.74
CA MET A 488 -3.26 -27.39 16.09
C MET A 488 -3.28 -25.86 16.06
N THR A 489 -2.57 -25.22 15.13
CA THR A 489 -2.68 -23.77 14.93
C THR A 489 -4.06 -23.37 14.42
N HIS A 490 -4.65 -24.13 13.51
CA HIS A 490 -6.05 -23.95 13.11
C HIS A 490 -7.02 -24.18 14.27
N TRP A 491 -6.80 -25.19 15.10
CA TRP A 491 -7.63 -25.49 16.27
C TRP A 491 -7.74 -24.32 17.24
N THR A 492 -6.69 -23.51 17.40
CA THR A 492 -6.73 -22.29 18.23
C THR A 492 -7.72 -21.22 17.75
N ARG A 493 -8.17 -21.27 16.49
CA ARG A 493 -8.98 -20.20 15.88
C ARG A 493 -10.42 -20.18 16.37
N HIS A 494 -10.91 -21.29 16.93
CA HIS A 494 -12.31 -21.47 17.28
C HIS A 494 -12.82 -20.40 18.26
N PRO A 495 -14.12 -20.03 18.21
CA PRO A 495 -14.69 -18.93 18.99
C PRO A 495 -14.44 -18.98 20.51
N THR A 496 -14.36 -20.18 21.09
CA THR A 496 -14.06 -20.37 22.52
C THR A 496 -12.58 -20.23 22.91
N ARG A 497 -11.69 -19.95 21.94
CA ARG A 497 -10.23 -19.82 22.12
C ARG A 497 -9.76 -18.43 21.72
N LEU A 498 -9.14 -18.30 20.54
CA LEU A 498 -8.61 -17.02 20.07
C LEU A 498 -9.58 -16.26 19.17
N ASP A 499 -10.76 -16.83 18.91
CA ASP A 499 -11.84 -16.24 18.11
C ASP A 499 -11.32 -15.51 16.87
N ARG A 500 -10.54 -16.25 16.07
CA ARG A 500 -9.85 -15.70 14.91
C ARG A 500 -10.71 -15.96 13.67
N ASP A 501 -11.53 -15.00 13.31
CA ASP A 501 -12.30 -14.99 12.07
C ASP A 501 -11.74 -13.95 11.07
N PHE A 502 -11.45 -14.42 9.86
CA PHE A 502 -11.01 -13.59 8.73
C PHE A 502 -12.10 -13.45 7.66
N GLY A 503 -13.36 -13.76 7.98
CA GLY A 503 -14.49 -13.68 7.06
C GLY A 503 -14.48 -14.79 6.00
N ARG A 504 -13.95 -15.97 6.35
CA ARG A 504 -13.85 -17.13 5.45
C ARG A 504 -15.24 -17.63 5.06
N GLN A 505 -15.54 -17.65 3.77
CA GLN A 505 -16.79 -18.18 3.21
C GLN A 505 -16.58 -19.48 2.43
N ARG A 506 -15.48 -19.63 1.68
CA ARG A 506 -15.17 -20.83 0.85
C ARG A 506 -13.66 -21.11 0.74
N PHE A 507 -13.29 -22.30 0.26
CA PHE A 507 -11.91 -22.64 -0.08
C PHE A 507 -11.39 -21.71 -1.18
N GLY A 508 -10.17 -21.18 -1.03
CA GLY A 508 -9.55 -20.28 -2.00
C GLY A 508 -10.08 -18.83 -1.99
N ASP A 509 -10.75 -18.38 -0.92
CA ASP A 509 -11.05 -16.95 -0.75
C ASP A 509 -9.92 -16.21 0.02
N PRO A 510 -9.90 -14.87 0.08
CA PRO A 510 -8.84 -14.15 0.78
C PRO A 510 -8.76 -14.47 2.27
N GLY A 511 -9.90 -14.73 2.93
CA GLY A 511 -9.97 -15.09 4.36
C GLY A 511 -9.36 -16.46 4.64
N TYR A 512 -9.57 -17.41 3.73
CA TYR A 512 -8.94 -18.72 3.73
C TYR A 512 -7.43 -18.64 3.60
N ALA A 513 -6.93 -17.88 2.63
CA ALA A 513 -5.49 -17.64 2.47
C ALA A 513 -4.84 -17.08 3.73
N ARG A 514 -5.56 -16.21 4.46
CA ARG A 514 -5.10 -15.66 5.74
C ARG A 514 -4.90 -16.72 6.79
N GLU A 515 -5.89 -17.58 6.93
CA GLU A 515 -5.89 -18.61 7.95
C GLU A 515 -4.84 -19.69 7.68
N GLU A 516 -4.64 -20.09 6.42
CA GLU A 516 -3.58 -21.02 6.03
C GLU A 516 -2.19 -20.44 6.30
N LEU A 517 -1.93 -19.17 5.93
CA LEU A 517 -0.63 -18.54 6.20
C LEU A 517 -0.36 -18.41 7.72
N VAL A 518 -1.40 -18.22 8.53
CA VAL A 518 -1.28 -18.23 9.99
C VAL A 518 -0.91 -19.63 10.50
N ALA A 519 -1.52 -20.69 9.96
CA ALA A 519 -1.22 -22.06 10.33
C ALA A 519 0.20 -22.48 9.95
N GLU A 520 0.66 -22.09 8.76
CA GLU A 520 2.03 -22.29 8.29
C GLU A 520 3.06 -21.64 9.22
N PHE A 521 2.87 -20.36 9.56
CA PHE A 521 3.74 -19.68 10.50
C PHE A 521 3.66 -20.30 11.90
N GLY A 522 2.48 -20.72 12.35
CA GLY A 522 2.31 -21.37 13.64
C GLY A 522 3.04 -22.72 13.71
N ALA A 523 2.94 -23.55 12.68
CA ALA A 523 3.66 -24.80 12.55
C ALA A 523 5.18 -24.58 12.60
N ALA A 524 5.69 -23.64 11.79
CA ALA A 524 7.11 -23.30 11.78
C ALA A 524 7.60 -22.81 13.16
N PHE A 525 6.80 -21.98 13.81
CA PHE A 525 7.09 -21.44 15.13
C PHE A 525 7.07 -22.50 16.23
N LEU A 526 6.17 -23.48 16.17
CA LEU A 526 6.10 -24.62 17.10
C LEU A 526 7.26 -25.59 16.88
N CYS A 527 7.56 -25.93 15.63
CA CYS A 527 8.69 -26.80 15.31
C CYS A 527 10.00 -26.22 15.84
N ALA A 528 10.20 -24.91 15.67
CA ALA A 528 11.34 -24.19 16.23
C ALA A 528 11.40 -24.20 17.78
N ASP A 529 10.25 -24.05 18.46
CA ASP A 529 10.21 -24.08 19.93
C ASP A 529 10.41 -25.51 20.48
N LEU A 530 10.02 -26.53 19.70
CA LEU A 530 10.10 -27.93 20.06
C LEU A 530 11.37 -28.63 19.54
N GLY A 531 12.23 -27.93 18.78
CA GLY A 531 13.47 -28.48 18.23
C GLY A 531 13.25 -29.53 17.13
N LEU A 532 12.28 -29.31 16.26
CA LEU A 532 11.93 -30.16 15.11
C LEU A 532 12.31 -29.45 13.81
N ALA A 533 12.82 -30.19 12.82
CA ALA A 533 12.96 -29.64 11.46
C ALA A 533 11.58 -29.43 10.84
N LEU A 534 11.46 -28.43 9.95
CA LEU A 534 10.21 -28.18 9.23
C LEU A 534 10.35 -28.67 7.79
N GLU A 535 9.90 -29.91 7.59
CA GLU A 535 9.57 -30.56 6.33
C GLU A 535 8.68 -29.70 5.39
N PRO A 536 9.12 -29.19 4.23
CA PRO A 536 8.19 -28.54 3.33
C PRO A 536 7.24 -29.56 2.68
N ARG A 537 5.96 -29.53 3.05
CA ARG A 537 4.93 -30.41 2.48
C ARG A 537 4.70 -30.20 0.96
N GLU A 538 4.49 -31.29 0.22
CA GLU A 538 4.35 -31.30 -1.26
C GLU A 538 3.01 -30.72 -1.77
N ASP A 539 1.93 -30.82 -0.99
CA ASP A 539 0.58 -30.32 -1.33
C ASP A 539 0.45 -28.78 -1.34
N HIS A 540 1.52 -28.05 -0.99
CA HIS A 540 1.49 -26.60 -0.73
C HIS A 540 1.71 -25.72 -1.98
N ALA A 541 2.24 -26.28 -3.07
CA ALA A 541 2.50 -25.52 -4.30
C ALA A 541 1.23 -24.88 -4.90
N ALA A 542 0.06 -25.51 -4.69
CA ALA A 542 -1.23 -24.98 -5.14
C ALA A 542 -1.67 -23.70 -4.41
N TYR A 543 -1.16 -23.45 -3.19
CA TYR A 543 -1.57 -22.34 -2.33
C TYR A 543 -0.75 -21.07 -2.54
N ILE A 544 0.51 -21.22 -2.97
CA ILE A 544 1.44 -20.10 -3.19
C ILE A 544 0.87 -19.09 -4.19
N GLY A 545 0.23 -19.56 -5.27
CA GLY A 545 -0.39 -18.67 -6.26
C GLY A 545 -1.48 -17.77 -5.67
N HIS A 546 -2.33 -18.34 -4.80
CA HIS A 546 -3.39 -17.59 -4.13
C HIS A 546 -2.86 -16.66 -3.04
N TRP A 547 -1.82 -17.08 -2.31
CA TRP A 547 -1.11 -16.23 -1.36
C TRP A 547 -0.46 -15.03 -2.04
N LEU A 548 0.22 -15.23 -3.17
CA LEU A 548 0.83 -14.14 -3.94
C LEU A 548 -0.20 -13.09 -4.35
N GLN A 549 -1.40 -13.50 -4.75
CA GLN A 549 -2.48 -12.57 -5.08
C GLN A 549 -2.94 -11.75 -3.86
N VAL A 550 -3.10 -12.38 -2.70
CA VAL A 550 -3.48 -11.69 -1.45
C VAL A 550 -2.35 -10.79 -0.94
N LEU A 551 -1.10 -11.25 -1.01
CA LEU A 551 0.11 -10.52 -0.60
C LEU A 551 0.35 -9.26 -1.46
N LYS A 552 0.08 -9.34 -2.77
CA LYS A 552 0.14 -8.19 -3.68
C LYS A 552 -0.91 -7.12 -3.33
N ASN A 553 -2.06 -7.53 -2.79
CA ASN A 553 -3.17 -6.64 -2.46
C ASN A 553 -3.15 -6.08 -1.02
N ASP A 554 -2.50 -6.77 -0.06
CA ASP A 554 -2.38 -6.33 1.33
C ASP A 554 -0.94 -6.40 1.86
N LYS A 555 -0.28 -5.25 1.89
CA LYS A 555 1.13 -5.11 2.32
C LYS A 555 1.36 -5.28 3.83
N ARG A 556 0.31 -5.41 4.64
CA ARG A 556 0.41 -5.75 6.08
C ARG A 556 0.09 -7.21 6.33
N PHE A 557 -0.35 -7.94 5.32
CA PHE A 557 -0.87 -9.29 5.44
C PHE A 557 0.10 -10.26 6.13
N VAL A 558 1.36 -10.32 5.67
CA VAL A 558 2.38 -11.18 6.28
C VAL A 558 2.62 -10.81 7.74
N VAL A 559 2.78 -9.51 8.03
CA VAL A 559 3.08 -9.01 9.37
C VAL A 559 1.94 -9.37 10.33
N SER A 560 0.70 -9.22 9.85
CA SER A 560 -0.50 -9.60 10.59
C SER A 560 -0.56 -11.11 10.83
N ALA A 561 -0.38 -11.92 9.78
CA ALA A 561 -0.41 -13.38 9.87
C ALA A 561 0.64 -13.90 10.87
N ALA A 562 1.87 -13.39 10.82
CA ALA A 562 2.92 -13.75 11.77
C ALA A 562 2.57 -13.36 13.21
N SER A 563 1.88 -12.23 13.42
CA SER A 563 1.38 -11.83 14.74
C SER A 563 0.24 -12.72 15.24
N HIS A 564 -0.65 -13.17 14.36
CA HIS A 564 -1.71 -14.13 14.71
C HIS A 564 -1.11 -15.50 15.06
N ALA A 565 -0.15 -15.99 14.27
CA ALA A 565 0.58 -17.22 14.52
C ALA A 565 1.31 -17.17 15.87
N GLN A 566 2.00 -16.07 16.18
CA GLN A 566 2.66 -15.89 17.48
C GLN A 566 1.68 -16.03 18.66
N ARG A 567 0.46 -15.49 18.54
CA ARG A 567 -0.57 -15.62 19.59
C ARG A 567 -1.09 -17.04 19.71
N ALA A 568 -1.28 -17.74 18.59
CA ALA A 568 -1.68 -19.15 18.57
C ALA A 568 -0.65 -20.03 19.30
N VAL A 569 0.63 -19.86 18.94
CA VAL A 569 1.72 -20.62 19.57
C VAL A 569 1.87 -20.28 21.05
N ALA A 570 1.85 -19.00 21.42
CA ALA A 570 1.90 -18.59 22.82
C ALA A 570 0.74 -19.17 23.65
N TRP A 571 -0.46 -19.24 23.06
CA TRP A 571 -1.62 -19.84 23.71
C TRP A 571 -1.43 -21.35 23.94
N LEU A 572 -0.93 -22.10 22.94
CA LEU A 572 -0.64 -23.54 23.07
C LEU A 572 0.43 -23.83 24.13
N HIS A 573 1.48 -23.00 24.20
CA HIS A 573 2.48 -23.09 25.29
C HIS A 573 1.89 -22.75 26.67
N GLY A 574 0.91 -21.85 26.73
CA GLY A 574 0.20 -21.51 27.98
C GLY A 574 -0.60 -22.67 28.58
N LEU A 575 -0.84 -23.75 27.83
CA LEU A 575 -1.56 -24.94 28.30
C LEU A 575 -0.66 -25.99 28.95
N GLN A 576 0.65 -25.75 29.02
CA GLN A 576 1.61 -26.80 29.38
C GLN A 576 1.74 -27.10 30.88
N GLY A 577 0.97 -26.42 31.75
CA GLY A 577 0.93 -26.66 33.19
C GLY A 577 1.98 -25.90 33.99
#